data_AF-A0A3P6RAY8-F1
#
_entry.id   AF-A0A3P6RAY8-F1
#
_cell.length_a   1.000
_cell.length_b   1.000
_cell.length_c   1.000
_cell.angle_alpha   90.00
_cell.angle_beta   90.00
_cell.angle_gamma   90.00
#
_symmetry.space_group_name_H-M   'P 1'
#
loop_
_entity.id
_entity.type
_entity.pdbx_description
1 polymer ?
#
loop_
_entity_poly.entity_id
_entity_poly.type
_entity_poly.pdbx_seq_one_letter_code
_entity_poly.pdbx_strand_id
1 'polypeptide(L)' 'MKGELSGRFEDLVLGSLMDSAEVQAKACLDAIDRLGTKEMTLIQVLVPSTNAELARIREAYKRNL' A
#
# COMPACT_ATOMS: atom_id res chain seq x y z
N MET A 1 -14.60 14.04 -2.32
CA MET A 1 -14.80 12.59 -2.57
C MET A 1 -15.10 11.81 -1.30
N LYS A 2 -14.48 12.11 -0.14
CA LYS A 2 -14.92 11.54 1.15
C LYS A 2 -16.41 11.83 1.37
N GLY A 3 -17.21 10.77 1.52
CA GLY A 3 -18.66 10.83 1.77
C GLY A 3 -19.55 10.37 0.61
N GLU A 4 -19.06 10.34 -0.63
CA GLU A 4 -19.84 9.89 -1.81
C GLU A 4 -19.65 8.40 -2.10
N LEU A 5 -18.50 7.85 -1.73
CA LEU A 5 -18.14 6.43 -1.90
C LEU A 5 -17.97 5.80 -0.51
N SER A 6 -18.12 4.47 -0.43
CA SER A 6 -17.87 3.73 0.80
C SER A 6 -17.26 2.36 0.56
N GLY A 7 -16.58 1.84 1.58
CA GLY A 7 -16.01 0.50 1.59
C GLY A 7 -14.97 0.28 0.48
N ARG A 8 -14.95 -0.93 -0.09
CA ARG A 8 -13.90 -1.35 -1.04
C ARG A 8 -13.82 -0.48 -2.29
N PHE A 9 -14.93 0.14 -2.69
CA PHE A 9 -14.94 1.00 -3.87
C PHE A 9 -14.29 2.35 -3.58
N GLU A 10 -14.48 2.92 -2.38
CA GLU A 10 -13.76 4.10 -1.95
C GLU A 10 -12.25 3.81 -1.87
N ASP A 11 -11.85 2.68 -1.29
CA ASP A 11 -10.44 2.27 -1.21
C ASP A 11 -9.78 2.18 -2.60
N LEU A 12 -10.48 1.60 -3.57
CA LEU A 12 -9.98 1.47 -4.94
C LEU A 12 -9.82 2.83 -5.63
N VAL A 13 -10.81 3.71 -5.50
CA VAL A 13 -10.80 5.03 -6.13
C VAL A 13 -9.78 5.95 -5.47
N LEU A 14 -9.60 5.87 -4.16
CA LEU A 14 -8.52 6.60 -3.49
C LEU A 14 -7.16 6.06 -3.92
N GLY A 15 -6.99 4.73 -3.98
CA GLY A 15 -5.75 4.11 -4.43
C GLY A 15 -5.36 4.49 -5.86
N SER A 16 -6.31 4.68 -6.78
CA SER A 16 -6.01 5.10 -8.15
C SER A 16 -5.53 6.55 -8.29
N LEU A 17 -5.72 7.37 -7.25
CA LEU A 17 -5.29 8.77 -7.20
C LEU A 17 -3.95 8.96 -6.46
N MET A 18 -3.43 7.91 -5.82
CA MET A 18 -2.19 7.96 -5.05
C MET A 18 -0.98 7.55 -5.90
N ASP A 19 0.21 7.97 -5.48
CA ASP A 19 1.45 7.46 -6.09
C ASP A 19 1.57 5.94 -5.86
N SER A 20 2.08 5.21 -6.85
CA SER A 20 2.19 3.75 -6.76
C SER A 20 2.99 3.29 -5.54
N ALA A 21 4.05 4.02 -5.15
CA ALA A 21 4.83 3.67 -3.97
C ALA A 21 4.06 3.91 -2.67
N GLU A 22 3.15 4.89 -2.64
CA GLU A 22 2.28 5.17 -1.49
C GLU A 22 1.21 4.09 -1.32
N VAL A 23 0.61 3.63 -2.42
CA VAL A 23 -0.34 2.49 -2.41
C VAL A 23 0.36 1.22 -1.92
N GLN A 24 1.55 0.93 -2.45
CA GLN A 24 2.34 -0.24 -2.05
C GLN A 24 2.80 -0.16 -0.60
N ALA A 25 3.26 1.00 -0.14
CA ALA A 25 3.64 1.22 1.25
C ALA A 25 2.45 1.02 2.21
N LYS A 26 1.27 1.56 1.86
CA LYS A 26 0.05 1.36 2.61
C LYS A 26 -0.34 -0.11 2.66
N ALA A 27 -0.25 -0.84 1.54
CA ALA A 27 -0.51 -2.27 1.51
C ALA A 27 0.45 -3.06 2.42
N CYS A 28 1.74 -2.69 2.46
CA CYS A 28 2.70 -3.28 3.40
C CYS A 28 2.35 -2.99 4.86
N LEU A 29 1.92 -1.77 5.20
CA LEU A 29 1.52 -1.40 6.55
C LEU A 29 0.28 -2.20 6.97
N ASP A 30 -0.76 -2.19 6.14
CA ASP A 30 -2.01 -2.92 6.36
C ASP A 30 -1.83 -4.45 6.47
N ALA A 31 -0.76 -4.99 5.89
CA ALA A 31 -0.40 -6.41 5.95
C ALA A 31 0.25 -6.84 7.27
N ILE A 32 0.84 -5.91 8.04
CA ILE A 32 1.55 -6.19 9.30
C ILE A 32 0.91 -5.53 10.54
N ASP A 33 0.04 -4.53 10.35
CA ASP A 33 -0.57 -3.74 11.45
C ASP A 33 -1.74 -4.46 12.15
N ARG A 34 -2.21 -5.59 11.60
CA ARG A 34 -3.32 -6.37 12.17
C ARG A 34 -2.82 -7.67 12.81
N LEU A 35 -3.67 -8.36 13.59
CA LEU A 35 -3.37 -9.68 14.14
C LEU A 35 -3.00 -10.66 13.01
N GLY A 36 -1.79 -11.22 13.11
CA GLY A 36 -1.21 -12.07 12.08
C GLY A 36 -0.42 -11.27 11.04
N THR A 37 -0.16 -11.88 9.90
CA THR A 37 0.51 -11.21 8.77
C THR A 37 -0.17 -11.65 7.50
N LYS A 38 -0.29 -10.75 6.52
CA LYS A 38 -0.78 -11.09 5.18
C LYS A 38 0.41 -11.33 4.27
N GLU A 39 1.07 -12.48 4.40
CA GLU A 39 2.33 -12.78 3.72
C GLU A 39 2.20 -12.67 2.20
N MET A 40 1.06 -13.11 1.65
CA MET A 40 0.80 -13.01 0.21
C MET A 40 0.80 -11.57 -0.31
N THR A 41 0.32 -10.61 0.47
CA THR A 41 0.38 -9.19 0.11
C THR A 41 1.82 -8.69 0.07
N LEU A 42 2.63 -9.07 1.06
CA LEU A 42 4.06 -8.73 1.09
C LEU A 42 4.80 -9.35 -0.10
N ILE A 43 4.52 -10.60 -0.44
CA ILE A 43 5.11 -11.28 -1.60
C ILE A 43 4.76 -10.53 -2.90
N GLN A 44 3.50 -10.16 -3.09
CA GLN A 44 3.03 -9.46 -4.29
C GLN A 44 3.63 -8.06 -4.46
N VAL A 45 3.97 -7.39 -3.35
CA VAL A 45 4.59 -6.06 -3.41
C VAL A 45 6.11 -6.16 -3.52
N LEU A 46 6.76 -6.95 -2.67
CA LEU A 46 8.21 -6.90 -2.50
C LEU A 46 8.97 -7.75 -3.52
N VAL A 47 8.47 -8.94 -3.87
CA VAL A 47 9.19 -9.87 -4.77
C VAL A 47 9.30 -9.37 -6.21
N PRO A 48 8.26 -8.80 -6.84
CA PRO A 48 8.38 -8.33 -8.21
C PRO A 48 9.02 -6.94 -8.34
N SER A 49 9.25 -6.23 -7.22
CA SER A 49 9.78 -4.87 -7.24
C SER A 49 11.27 -4.83 -7.56
N THR A 50 11.66 -3.89 -8.42
CA THR A 50 13.06 -3.53 -8.65
C THR A 50 13.64 -2.80 -7.44
N ASN A 51 14.98 -2.74 -7.35
CA ASN A 51 15.66 -1.99 -6.28
C ASN A 51 15.26 -0.50 -6.22
N ALA A 52 15.01 0.12 -7.37
CA ALA A 52 14.57 1.51 -7.44
C ALA A 52 13.14 1.68 -6.91
N GLU A 53 12.25 0.73 -7.20
CA GLU A 53 10.89 0.71 -6.65
C GLU A 53 10.90 0.45 -5.15
N LEU A 54 11.68 -0.53 -4.67
CA LEU A 54 11.85 -0.80 -3.24
C LEU A 54 12.35 0.43 -2.48
N ALA A 55 13.28 1.20 -3.05
CA ALA A 55 13.73 2.45 -2.44
C ALA A 55 12.58 3.46 -2.30
N ARG A 56 11.75 3.64 -3.33
CA ARG A 56 10.58 4.52 -3.29
C ARG A 56 9.52 4.03 -2.29
N ILE A 57 9.22 2.74 -2.29
CA ILE A 57 8.27 2.12 -1.34
C ILE A 57 8.76 2.34 0.09
N ARG A 58 10.06 2.16 0.36
CA ARG A 58 10.63 2.37 1.69
C ARG A 58 10.49 3.82 2.16
N GLU A 59 10.76 4.78 1.31
CA GLU A 59 10.62 6.20 1.66
C GLU A 59 9.14 6.60 1.81
N ALA A 60 8.24 6.08 0.97
CA ALA A 60 6.80 6.26 1.14
C ALA A 60 6.27 5.63 2.45
N TYR A 61 6.75 4.43 2.79
CA TYR A 61 6.40 3.74 4.04
C TYR A 61 6.78 4.57 5.27
N LYS A 62 7.99 5.13 5.29
CA LYS A 62 8.44 6.00 6.40
C LYS A 62 7.65 7.29 6.53
N ARG A 63 7.15 7.87 5.43
CA ARG A 63 6.31 9.08 5.47
C ARG A 63 4.92 8.81 6.06
N ASN A 64 4.47 7.56 6.01
CA ASN A 64 3.14 7.13 6.44
C ASN A 64 3.14 6.39 7.80
N LEU A 65 4.31 6.24 8.44
CA LEU A 65 4.46 5.89 9.85
C LEU A 65 4.35 7.16 10.72
#